data_AF-A0A1Q3VTH4-F1
#
_entry.id   AF-A0A1Q3VTH4-F1
#
_cell.length_a   1.000
_cell.length_b   1.000
_cell.length_c   1.000
_cell.angle_alpha   90.00
_cell.angle_beta   90.00
_cell.angle_gamma   90.00
#
_symmetry.space_group_name_H-M   'P 1'
#
loop_
_entity.id
_entity.type
_entity.pdbx_description
1 polymer ?
#
loop_
_entity_poly.entity_id
_entity_poly.type
_entity_poly.pdbx_seq_one_letter_code
_entity_poly.pdbx_strand_id
1 'polypeptide(L)' 'MMLLTLAACSEELPLSVENKAKFTAELIADRSECATYRQRLAAPTADLELIAQTYQAAKRAHCLKPDI' A
#
# COMPACT_ATOMS: atom_id res chain seq x y z
N MET A 1 -7.34 -18.70 40.21
CA MET A 1 -7.68 -17.79 39.09
C MET A 1 -6.37 -17.20 38.58
N MET A 2 -5.84 -17.67 37.45
CA MET A 2 -4.59 -17.18 36.89
C MET A 2 -4.89 -16.67 35.48
N LEU A 3 -4.86 -15.35 35.30
CA LEU A 3 -5.15 -14.68 34.04
C LEU A 3 -3.98 -14.78 33.06
N LEU A 4 -4.34 -15.20 31.85
CA LEU A 4 -3.82 -14.86 30.52
C LEU A 4 -2.61 -13.92 30.43
N THR A 5 -1.59 -14.36 29.68
CA THR A 5 -0.90 -13.49 28.70
C THR A 5 -0.55 -14.29 27.44
N LEU A 6 -1.52 -14.46 26.52
CA LEU A 6 -1.19 -14.75 25.13
C LEU A 6 -0.69 -13.45 24.48
N ALA A 7 0.58 -13.11 24.70
CA ALA A 7 1.26 -12.09 23.91
C ALA A 7 1.90 -12.76 22.69
N ALA A 8 1.07 -13.28 21.77
CA ALA A 8 1.51 -13.52 20.41
C ALA A 8 1.43 -12.18 19.66
N CYS A 9 2.40 -11.29 19.92
CA CYS A 9 2.68 -10.23 18.97
C CYS A 9 3.27 -10.94 17.75
N SER A 10 2.44 -11.20 16.74
CA SER A 10 2.95 -11.61 15.43
C SER A 10 3.99 -10.58 15.03
N GLU A 11 5.26 -10.97 14.96
CA GLU A 11 6.28 -10.20 14.27
C GLU A 11 5.87 -10.17 12.79
N GLU A 12 5.05 -9.19 12.41
CA GLU A 12 4.73 -8.95 11.02
C GLU A 12 6.04 -8.57 10.33
N LEU A 13 6.59 -9.52 9.58
CA LEU A 13 7.77 -9.29 8.75
C LEU A 13 7.51 -8.05 7.90
N PRO A 14 8.35 -7.01 7.97
CA PRO A 14 8.13 -5.80 7.22
C PRO A 14 8.14 -6.16 5.73
N LEU A 15 7.03 -5.84 5.04
CA LEU A 15 6.91 -6.06 3.60
C LEU A 15 8.09 -5.39 2.87
N SER A 16 8.68 -6.12 1.92
CA SER A 16 9.68 -5.55 1.01
C SER A 16 9.11 -4.33 0.28
N VAL A 17 10.00 -3.44 -0.16
CA VAL A 17 9.61 -2.25 -0.93
C VAL A 17 8.82 -2.64 -2.17
N GLU A 18 9.25 -3.70 -2.87
CA GLU A 18 8.56 -4.26 -4.03
C GLU A 18 7.13 -4.73 -3.69
N ASN A 19 6.96 -5.48 -2.60
CA ASN A 19 5.64 -5.95 -2.17
C ASN A 19 4.75 -4.77 -1.77
N LYS A 20 5.29 -3.76 -1.08
CA LYS A 20 4.55 -2.54 -0.75
C LYS A 20 4.10 -1.79 -2.00
N ALA A 21 4.97 -1.64 -2.99
CA ALA A 21 4.64 -0.99 -4.26
C ALA A 21 3.53 -1.75 -4.99
N LYS A 22 3.67 -3.08 -5.09
CA LYS A 22 2.68 -3.97 -5.71
C LYS A 22 1.32 -3.87 -5.03
N PHE A 23 1.25 -4.06 -3.70
CA PHE A 23 -0.02 -4.00 -2.99
C PHE A 23 -0.64 -2.61 -3.02
N THR A 24 0.18 -1.55 -2.96
CA THR A 24 -0.34 -0.18 -3.10
C THR A 24 -0.95 0.02 -4.49
N ALA A 25 -0.35 -0.55 -5.54
CA ALA A 25 -0.89 -0.44 -6.90
C ALA A 25 -2.24 -1.18 -7.04
N GLU A 26 -2.43 -2.28 -6.31
CA GLU A 26 -3.69 -3.03 -6.26
C GLU A 26 -4.82 -2.23 -5.60
N LEU A 27 -4.50 -1.29 -4.71
CA LEU A 27 -5.48 -0.37 -4.10
C LEU A 27 -5.96 0.71 -5.07
N ILE A 28 -5.22 0.99 -6.14
CA ILE A 28 -5.59 2.02 -7.12
C ILE A 28 -6.73 1.51 -8.01
N ALA A 29 -7.75 2.35 -8.20
CA ALA A 29 -8.89 2.07 -9.06
C ALA A 29 -8.44 1.88 -10.53
N ASP A 30 -9.07 0.94 -11.22
CA ASP A 30 -8.79 0.65 -12.63
C ASP A 30 -9.54 1.60 -13.57
N ARG A 31 -9.29 2.90 -13.40
CA ARG A 31 -9.81 3.96 -14.26
C ARG A 31 -8.65 4.66 -14.96
N SER A 32 -8.89 5.17 -16.16
CA SER A 32 -7.82 5.75 -17.00
C SER A 32 -7.18 6.98 -16.34
N GLU A 33 -7.97 7.78 -15.61
CA GLU A 33 -7.50 8.94 -14.85
C GLU A 33 -6.59 8.57 -13.66
N CYS A 34 -6.64 7.32 -13.19
CA CYS A 34 -5.81 6.82 -12.08
C CYS A 34 -4.57 6.04 -12.55
N ALA A 35 -4.41 5.80 -13.86
CA ALA A 35 -3.34 4.99 -14.43
C ALA A 35 -1.94 5.51 -14.08
N THR A 36 -1.75 6.83 -14.00
CA THR A 36 -0.49 7.46 -13.62
C THR A 36 0.02 7.01 -12.26
N TYR A 37 -0.86 6.77 -11.28
CA TYR A 37 -0.45 6.31 -9.95
C TYR A 37 0.04 4.87 -9.97
N ARG A 38 -0.60 3.99 -10.77
CA ARG A 38 -0.13 2.60 -10.97
C ARG A 38 1.23 2.56 -11.67
N GLN A 39 1.42 3.40 -12.69
CA GLN A 39 2.69 3.48 -13.41
C GLN A 39 3.84 3.92 -12.50
N ARG A 40 3.60 4.90 -11.60
CA ARG A 40 4.60 5.34 -10.62
C ARG A 40 5.02 4.23 -9.66
N LEU A 41 4.08 3.37 -9.27
CA LEU A 41 4.34 2.23 -8.38
C LEU A 41 5.01 1.05 -9.09
N ALA A 42 4.86 0.95 -10.42
CA ALA A 42 5.55 -0.06 -11.23
C ALA A 42 7.01 0.31 -11.57
N ALA A 43 7.46 1.52 -11.23
CA ALA A 43 8.81 1.96 -11.52
C ALA A 43 9.83 1.21 -10.63
N PRO A 44 10.94 0.69 -11.20
CA PRO A 44 11.97 -0.03 -10.45
C PRO A 44 12.74 0.85 -9.45
N THR A 45 12.55 2.17 -9.52
CA THR A 45 13.13 3.17 -8.60
C THR A 45 12.18 3.56 -7.47
N ALA A 46 11.03 2.89 -7.32
CA ALA A 46 10.12 3.20 -6.24
C ALA A 46 10.75 2.85 -4.88
N ASP A 47 10.89 3.87 -4.03
CA ASP A 47 11.26 3.72 -2.63
C ASP A 47 10.01 3.88 -1.73
N LEU A 48 10.20 3.68 -0.42
CA LEU A 48 9.12 3.78 0.56
C LEU A 48 8.46 5.17 0.57
N GLU A 49 9.24 6.22 0.31
CA GLU A 49 8.73 7.58 0.30
C GLU A 49 7.84 7.82 -0.93
N LEU A 50 8.29 7.42 -2.12
CA LEU A 50 7.53 7.51 -3.35
C LEU A 50 6.21 6.72 -3.26
N ILE A 51 6.25 5.52 -2.68
CA ILE A 51 5.05 4.70 -2.48
C ILE A 51 4.05 5.44 -1.58
N ALA A 52 4.50 5.99 -0.45
CA ALA A 52 3.65 6.73 0.48
C ALA A 52 3.07 8.00 -0.16
N GLN A 53 3.90 8.78 -0.87
CA GLN A 53 3.46 9.98 -1.59
C GLN A 53 2.42 9.63 -2.67
N THR A 54 2.66 8.56 -3.42
CA THR A 54 1.75 8.11 -4.49
C THR A 54 0.42 7.66 -3.92
N TYR A 55 0.41 6.90 -2.83
CA TYR A 55 -0.81 6.51 -2.11
C TYR A 55 -1.61 7.73 -1.63
N GLN A 56 -0.95 8.70 -1.00
CA GLN A 56 -1.62 9.91 -0.50
C GLN A 56 -2.19 10.75 -1.65
N ALA A 57 -1.47 10.86 -2.77
CA ALA A 57 -1.96 11.56 -3.95
C ALA A 57 -3.19 10.85 -4.55
N ALA A 58 -3.13 9.52 -4.70
CA ALA A 58 -4.26 8.74 -5.19
C ALA A 58 -5.49 8.84 -4.26
N LYS A 59 -5.28 8.83 -2.93
CA LYS A 59 -6.34 9.01 -1.95
C LYS A 59 -7.05 10.35 -2.11
N ARG A 60 -6.30 11.45 -2.21
CA ARG A 60 -6.86 12.80 -2.41
C ARG A 60 -7.56 12.95 -3.76
N ALA A 61 -7.12 12.20 -4.77
CA ALA A 61 -7.74 12.17 -6.08
C ALA A 61 -8.93 11.20 -6.19
N HIS A 62 -9.37 10.58 -5.08
CA HIS A 62 -10.42 9.55 -5.08
C HIS A 62 -10.14 8.37 -6.04
N CYS A 63 -8.85 8.08 -6.24
CA CYS A 63 -8.34 7.02 -7.11
C CYS A 63 -8.08 5.71 -6.37
N LEU A 64 -8.53 5.57 -5.12
CA LEU A 64 -8.54 4.28 -4.43
C LEU A 64 -9.81 3.53 -4.78
N LYS A 65 -9.71 2.20 -4.86
CA LYS A 65 -10.89 1.32 -4.97
C LYS A 65 -11.79 1.54 -3.74
N PRO A 66 -13.12 1.63 -3.92
CA PRO A 66 -14.05 1.89 -2.83
C PRO A 66 -14.28 0.68 -1.92
N ASP A 67 -13.97 -0.53 -2.39
CA ASP A 67 -14.27 -1.80 -1.72
C ASP A 67 -13.10 -2.34 -0.87
N ILE A 68 -12.08 -1.52 -0.59
CA ILE A 68 -10.89 -1.90 0.18
C ILE A 68 -10.83 -1.13 1.50
#